data_AF-A0A7T4K548-F1
#
_entry.id   AF-A0A7T4K548-F1
#
_cell.length_a   1.000
_cell.length_b   1.000
_cell.length_c   1.000
_cell.angle_alpha   90.00
_cell.angle_beta   90.00
_cell.angle_gamma   90.00
#
_symmetry.space_group_name_H-M   'P 1'
#
loop_
_entity.id
_entity.type
_entity.pdbx_description
1 polymer ?
#
loop_
_entity_poly.entity_id
_entity_poly.type
_entity_poly.pdbx_seq_one_letter_code
_entity_poly.pdbx_strand_id
1 'polypeptide(L)'
;MKIKLEDLRREAYVDAIYAKMENDNVVGVFSDKFDALLISYGFIVYPIIGLDSYVFDYYKLENVCDPINSTIAYLKTKKCPLIYSSKFFVLDDYCKKFNEYLEKNTDKDVVFENELKDYLEKLEDRNFDEKIYFESLKKIEKINQILRDLQESDISGTLLYKLEFYIRFIKNLDDRISFLLDIKSEYKKKNIKRKIIKATCPFAVSDIIDKNICENYKISKSKNPDFAFKNCIYEAEKILTYEEI
;
A
#
# COMPACT_ATOMS: atom_id res chain seq x y z
N MET A 1 17.85 -12.73 7.40
CA MET A 1 17.99 -12.33 5.96
C MET A 1 18.48 -10.87 5.85
N LYS A 2 19.31 -10.46 4.87
CA LYS A 2 19.86 -9.09 4.73
C LYS A 2 19.07 -8.18 3.75
N ILE A 3 17.79 -8.48 3.52
CA ILE A 3 16.94 -7.67 2.64
C ILE A 3 16.37 -6.51 3.47
N LYS A 4 16.63 -5.27 3.04
CA LYS A 4 15.88 -4.11 3.54
C LYS A 4 14.50 -4.15 2.89
N LEU A 5 13.43 -4.12 3.68
CA LEU A 5 12.06 -4.23 3.14
C LEU A 5 11.75 -3.14 2.11
N GLU A 6 12.39 -1.98 2.25
CA GLU A 6 12.32 -0.87 1.31
C GLU A 6 12.80 -1.24 -0.11
N ASP A 7 13.70 -2.23 -0.25
CA ASP A 7 14.19 -2.67 -1.56
C ASP A 7 13.11 -3.43 -2.36
N LEU A 8 12.11 -4.04 -1.70
CA LEU A 8 10.96 -4.66 -2.40
C LEU A 8 10.20 -3.65 -3.27
N ARG A 9 10.09 -2.39 -2.79
CA ARG A 9 9.48 -1.31 -3.56
C ARG A 9 10.33 -0.94 -4.79
N ARG A 10 11.65 -1.00 -4.67
CA ARG A 10 12.58 -0.69 -5.77
C ARG A 10 12.57 -1.78 -6.84
N GLU A 11 12.49 -3.04 -6.43
CA GLU A 11 12.30 -4.17 -7.35
C GLU A 11 10.98 -4.03 -8.12
N ALA A 12 9.90 -3.67 -7.42
CA ALA A 12 8.61 -3.40 -8.05
C ALA A 12 8.64 -2.25 -9.06
N TYR A 13 9.56 -1.28 -8.93
CA TYR A 13 9.71 -0.22 -9.93
C TYR A 13 10.15 -0.78 -11.28
N VAL A 14 11.11 -1.70 -11.26
CA VAL A 14 11.64 -2.35 -12.46
C VAL A 14 10.55 -3.24 -13.07
N ASP A 15 9.92 -4.07 -12.25
CA ASP A 15 8.81 -4.93 -12.66
C ASP A 15 7.67 -4.15 -13.31
N ALA A 16 7.27 -3.03 -12.72
CA ALA A 16 6.18 -2.20 -13.23
C ALA A 16 6.51 -1.60 -14.60
N ILE A 17 7.76 -1.23 -14.87
CA ILE A 17 8.17 -0.71 -16.18
C ILE A 17 8.09 -1.82 -17.23
N TYR A 18 8.64 -3.00 -16.95
CA TYR A 18 8.58 -4.13 -17.89
C TYR A 18 7.14 -4.57 -18.15
N ALA A 19 6.34 -4.75 -17.10
CA ALA A 19 4.92 -5.10 -17.22
C ALA A 19 4.14 -4.07 -18.06
N LYS A 20 4.46 -2.78 -17.90
CA LYS A 20 3.88 -1.73 -18.74
C LYS A 20 4.22 -1.94 -20.22
N MET A 21 5.50 -2.15 -20.52
CA MET A 21 5.99 -2.25 -21.89
C MET A 21 5.50 -3.52 -22.60
N GLU A 22 5.35 -4.62 -21.87
CA GLU A 22 4.96 -5.92 -22.44
C GLU A 22 3.45 -6.07 -22.61
N ASN A 23 2.68 -5.73 -21.57
CA ASN A 23 1.25 -6.07 -21.50
C ASN A 23 0.36 -4.91 -21.04
N ASP A 24 0.95 -3.76 -20.67
CA ASP A 24 0.26 -2.60 -20.06
C ASP A 24 -0.74 -3.01 -18.98
N ASN A 25 -0.33 -3.90 -18.07
CA ASN A 25 -1.22 -4.55 -17.10
C ASN A 25 -0.95 -4.18 -15.65
N VAL A 26 -0.33 -3.03 -15.38
CA VAL A 26 -0.13 -2.55 -14.02
C VAL A 26 -1.34 -1.76 -13.55
N VAL A 27 -1.80 -1.99 -12.33
CA VAL A 27 -2.90 -1.23 -11.71
C VAL A 27 -2.42 -0.65 -10.40
N GLY A 28 -2.65 0.65 -10.23
CA GLY A 28 -2.30 1.37 -9.03
C GLY A 28 -3.44 1.37 -8.03
N VAL A 29 -3.18 0.98 -6.79
CA VAL A 29 -4.23 0.81 -5.77
C VAL A 29 -3.95 1.55 -4.47
N PHE A 30 -5.02 1.96 -3.79
CA PHE A 30 -4.93 2.53 -2.43
C PHE A 30 -5.22 1.50 -1.32
N SER A 31 -5.86 0.39 -1.69
CA SER A 31 -6.30 -0.68 -0.79
C SER A 31 -5.98 -2.04 -1.39
N ASP A 32 -5.95 -3.09 -0.57
CA ASP A 32 -5.71 -4.48 -0.96
C ASP A 32 -6.99 -5.31 -1.12
N LYS A 33 -8.14 -4.73 -0.74
CA LYS A 33 -9.46 -5.39 -0.80
C LYS A 33 -9.79 -6.04 -2.15
N PHE A 34 -9.29 -5.47 -3.23
CA PHE A 34 -9.62 -5.84 -4.61
C PHE A 34 -8.47 -6.52 -5.34
N ASP A 35 -7.37 -6.88 -4.66
CA ASP A 35 -6.22 -7.54 -5.26
C ASP A 35 -6.63 -8.82 -6.00
N ALA A 36 -7.44 -9.70 -5.38
CA ALA A 36 -7.87 -10.96 -6.01
C ALA A 36 -8.66 -10.74 -7.31
N LEU A 37 -9.56 -9.77 -7.32
CA LEU A 37 -10.37 -9.45 -8.49
C LEU A 37 -9.50 -8.87 -9.61
N LEU A 38 -8.57 -7.97 -9.30
CA LEU A 38 -7.67 -7.43 -10.31
C LEU A 38 -6.74 -8.51 -10.88
N ILE A 39 -6.18 -9.36 -10.03
CA ILE A 39 -5.32 -10.48 -10.44
C ILE A 39 -6.08 -11.46 -11.35
N SER A 40 -7.37 -11.71 -11.10
CA SER A 40 -8.17 -12.59 -11.96
C SER A 40 -8.45 -12.06 -13.37
N TYR A 41 -8.22 -10.77 -13.62
CA TYR A 41 -8.21 -10.16 -14.96
C TYR A 41 -6.80 -10.02 -15.53
N GLY A 42 -5.79 -10.63 -14.89
CA GLY A 42 -4.40 -10.62 -15.35
C GLY A 42 -3.65 -9.32 -15.07
N PHE A 43 -4.09 -8.52 -14.09
CA PHE A 43 -3.39 -7.31 -13.67
C PHE A 43 -2.33 -7.57 -12.59
N ILE A 44 -1.26 -6.78 -12.64
CA ILE A 44 -0.27 -6.66 -11.57
C ILE A 44 -0.65 -5.47 -10.71
N VAL A 45 -0.78 -5.70 -9.40
CA VAL A 45 -1.36 -4.73 -8.47
C VAL A 45 -0.28 -4.14 -7.58
N TYR A 46 -0.14 -2.81 -7.57
CA TYR A 46 0.84 -2.11 -6.72
C TYR A 46 0.23 -0.95 -5.93
N PRO A 47 0.63 -0.76 -4.65
CA PRO A 47 0.31 0.44 -3.89
C PRO A 47 0.91 1.69 -4.53
N ILE A 48 0.14 2.78 -4.63
CA ILE A 48 0.58 4.04 -5.27
C ILE A 48 0.77 5.23 -4.33
N ILE A 49 0.77 5.00 -3.02
CA ILE A 49 0.94 6.08 -2.04
C ILE A 49 2.37 6.62 -2.03
N GLY A 50 2.51 7.95 -2.05
CA GLY A 50 3.75 8.67 -1.78
C GLY A 50 4.16 8.49 -0.31
N LEU A 51 5.46 8.31 -0.07
CA LEU A 51 5.99 7.92 1.25
C LEU A 51 7.02 8.92 1.80
N ASP A 52 7.37 9.94 1.03
CA ASP A 52 8.52 10.80 1.30
C ASP A 52 8.31 12.20 0.72
N SER A 53 9.15 13.13 1.20
CA SER A 53 9.18 14.55 0.85
C SER A 53 10.15 14.90 -0.27
N TYR A 54 10.99 13.97 -0.76
CA TYR A 54 12.03 14.27 -1.77
C TYR A 54 11.48 14.89 -3.05
N VAL A 55 10.24 14.58 -3.39
CA VAL A 55 9.59 15.11 -4.59
C VAL A 55 9.10 16.57 -4.42
N PHE A 56 9.06 17.09 -3.18
CA PHE A 56 8.57 18.44 -2.88
C PHE A 56 9.45 19.54 -3.48
N ASP A 57 10.74 19.27 -3.70
CA ASP A 57 11.65 20.19 -4.39
C ASP A 57 11.27 20.44 -5.86
N TYR A 58 10.51 19.51 -6.45
CA TYR A 58 10.11 19.58 -7.85
C TYR A 58 8.65 20.00 -8.02
N TYR A 59 7.79 19.64 -7.07
CA TYR A 59 6.38 19.99 -7.09
C TYR A 59 5.79 19.89 -5.67
N LYS A 60 5.08 20.92 -5.23
CA LYS A 60 4.45 20.97 -3.91
C LYS A 60 3.05 21.53 -4.01
N LEU A 61 2.07 20.76 -3.52
CA LEU A 61 0.71 21.24 -3.29
C LEU A 61 0.63 21.86 -1.90
N GLU A 62 -0.04 23.00 -1.81
CA GLU A 62 -0.38 23.62 -0.53
C GLU A 62 -1.69 23.06 0.03
N ASN A 63 -1.88 23.19 1.34
CA ASN A 63 -3.16 22.89 2.05
C ASN A 63 -3.68 21.45 1.91
N VAL A 64 -2.79 20.51 1.60
CA VAL A 64 -3.03 19.07 1.61
C VAL A 64 -2.09 18.36 2.57
N CYS A 65 -2.42 17.12 2.93
CA CYS A 65 -1.53 16.30 3.75
C CYS A 65 -0.42 15.70 2.91
N ASP A 66 0.71 15.39 3.55
CA ASP A 66 1.92 14.96 2.86
C ASP A 66 1.76 13.68 2.01
N PRO A 67 0.98 12.66 2.41
CA PRO A 67 0.72 11.52 1.53
C PRO A 67 0.01 11.92 0.23
N ILE A 68 -0.96 12.84 0.28
CA ILE A 68 -1.61 13.39 -0.93
C ILE A 68 -0.59 14.20 -1.73
N ASN A 69 0.09 15.15 -1.08
CA ASN A 69 1.08 16.00 -1.72
C ASN A 69 2.14 15.17 -2.47
N SER A 70 2.74 14.20 -1.80
CA SER A 70 3.78 13.32 -2.33
C SER A 70 3.27 12.49 -3.49
N THR A 71 2.09 11.88 -3.36
CA THR A 71 1.49 11.09 -4.44
C THR A 71 1.24 11.94 -5.69
N ILE A 72 0.64 13.12 -5.54
CA ILE A 72 0.35 14.00 -6.68
C ILE A 72 1.62 14.60 -7.27
N ALA A 73 2.60 14.97 -6.44
CA ALA A 73 3.90 15.44 -6.90
C ALA A 73 4.59 14.35 -7.75
N TYR A 74 4.65 13.11 -7.28
CA TYR A 74 5.21 11.99 -8.05
C TYR A 74 4.47 11.71 -9.35
N LEU A 75 3.14 11.86 -9.35
CA LEU A 75 2.31 11.77 -10.55
C LEU A 75 2.67 12.88 -11.56
N LYS A 76 2.69 14.15 -11.12
CA LYS A 76 2.95 15.32 -11.99
C LYS A 76 4.37 15.33 -12.54
N THR A 77 5.36 14.97 -11.73
CA THR A 77 6.77 14.93 -12.16
C THR A 77 7.11 13.64 -12.91
N LYS A 78 6.19 12.66 -12.98
CA LYS A 78 6.41 11.33 -13.58
C LYS A 78 7.64 10.61 -12.99
N LYS A 79 7.94 10.84 -11.71
CA LYS A 79 9.15 10.31 -11.05
C LYS A 79 8.92 8.97 -10.34
N CYS A 80 7.67 8.54 -10.13
CA CYS A 80 7.37 7.23 -9.54
C CYS A 80 7.03 6.22 -10.62
N PRO A 81 7.84 5.17 -10.83
CA PRO A 81 7.58 4.13 -11.83
C PRO A 81 6.25 3.40 -11.63
N LEU A 82 5.83 3.15 -10.38
CA LEU A 82 4.54 2.48 -10.11
C LEU A 82 3.35 3.30 -10.61
N ILE A 83 3.33 4.60 -10.28
CA ILE A 83 2.28 5.53 -10.70
C ILE A 83 2.33 5.73 -12.21
N TYR A 84 3.52 5.92 -12.77
CA TYR A 84 3.70 6.11 -14.21
C TYR A 84 3.27 4.87 -15.01
N SER A 85 3.59 3.67 -14.52
CA SER A 85 3.27 2.41 -15.20
C SER A 85 1.83 1.98 -15.09
N SER A 86 1.09 2.43 -14.08
CA SER A 86 -0.31 2.06 -13.90
C SER A 86 -1.16 2.41 -15.14
N LYS A 87 -1.97 1.49 -15.64
CA LYS A 87 -2.94 1.72 -16.72
C LYS A 87 -4.12 2.56 -16.23
N PHE A 88 -4.63 2.23 -15.05
CA PHE A 88 -5.67 2.96 -14.33
C PHE A 88 -5.44 2.84 -12.81
N PHE A 89 -6.24 3.56 -12.03
CA PHE A 89 -6.20 3.56 -10.58
C PHE A 89 -7.49 3.03 -9.96
N VAL A 90 -7.39 2.30 -8.85
CA VAL A 90 -8.56 1.81 -8.10
C VAL A 90 -8.53 2.32 -6.67
N LEU A 91 -9.62 2.97 -6.27
CA LEU A 91 -9.74 3.69 -5.00
C LEU A 91 -10.88 3.13 -4.13
N ASP A 92 -10.62 3.08 -2.82
CA ASP A 92 -11.66 2.84 -1.81
C ASP A 92 -12.30 4.16 -1.36
N ASP A 93 -13.32 4.07 -0.49
CA ASP A 93 -14.01 5.23 0.08
C ASP A 93 -13.32 5.77 1.36
N TYR A 94 -12.08 5.35 1.61
CA TYR A 94 -11.42 5.67 2.86
C TYR A 94 -11.05 7.16 2.95
N CYS A 95 -10.51 7.75 1.88
CA CYS A 95 -10.08 9.16 1.89
C CYS A 95 -10.62 9.91 0.67
N LYS A 96 -11.80 10.52 0.80
CA LYS A 96 -12.44 11.29 -0.28
C LYS A 96 -11.54 12.41 -0.82
N LYS A 97 -10.81 13.10 0.07
CA LYS A 97 -9.85 14.15 -0.34
C LYS A 97 -8.72 13.58 -1.21
N PHE A 98 -8.20 12.38 -0.93
CA PHE A 98 -7.21 11.75 -1.81
C PHE A 98 -7.81 11.47 -3.18
N ASN A 99 -9.03 10.90 -3.22
CA ASN A 99 -9.71 10.54 -4.45
C ASN A 99 -9.92 11.77 -5.35
N GLU A 100 -10.49 12.85 -4.80
CA GLU A 100 -10.71 14.11 -5.54
C GLU A 100 -9.41 14.70 -6.10
N TYR A 101 -8.31 14.63 -5.34
CA TYR A 101 -7.02 15.13 -5.80
C TYR A 101 -6.43 14.24 -6.88
N LEU A 102 -6.57 12.91 -6.78
CA LEU A 102 -6.06 12.02 -7.82
C LEU A 102 -6.79 12.25 -9.14
N GLU A 103 -8.13 12.23 -9.13
CA GLU A 103 -8.98 12.46 -10.30
C GLU A 103 -8.66 13.78 -11.01
N LYS A 104 -8.53 14.89 -10.26
CA LYS A 104 -8.23 16.21 -10.84
C LYS A 104 -6.83 16.31 -11.45
N ASN A 105 -5.93 15.36 -11.14
CA ASN A 105 -4.52 15.49 -11.48
C ASN A 105 -4.00 14.40 -12.43
N THR A 106 -4.83 13.46 -12.85
CA THR A 106 -4.49 12.37 -13.76
C THR A 106 -5.37 12.38 -15.01
N ASP A 107 -4.80 11.99 -16.15
CA ASP A 107 -5.54 11.71 -17.38
C ASP A 107 -5.91 10.22 -17.50
N LYS A 108 -5.45 9.39 -16.56
CA LYS A 108 -5.77 7.95 -16.48
C LYS A 108 -7.09 7.74 -15.77
N ASP A 109 -7.78 6.66 -16.12
CA ASP A 109 -9.03 6.29 -15.46
C ASP A 109 -8.81 6.09 -13.95
N VAL A 110 -9.75 6.63 -13.17
CA VAL A 110 -9.88 6.41 -11.73
C VAL A 110 -11.20 5.67 -11.52
N VAL A 111 -11.11 4.49 -10.92
CA VAL A 111 -12.24 3.57 -10.75
C VAL A 111 -12.49 3.35 -9.27
N PHE A 112 -13.73 3.57 -8.84
CA PHE A 112 -14.12 3.37 -7.45
C PHE A 112 -14.48 1.91 -7.14
N GLU A 113 -14.31 1.48 -5.90
CA GLU A 113 -14.60 0.12 -5.41
C GLU A 113 -15.97 -0.42 -5.87
N ASN A 114 -17.01 0.42 -5.85
CA ASN A 114 -18.37 0.05 -6.24
C ASN A 114 -18.59 -0.07 -7.76
N GLU A 115 -17.71 0.49 -8.58
CA GLU A 115 -17.79 0.50 -10.04
C GLU A 115 -16.78 -0.47 -10.68
N LEU A 116 -15.86 -1.00 -9.87
CA LEU A 116 -14.73 -1.79 -10.34
C LEU A 116 -15.14 -2.99 -11.18
N LYS A 117 -16.15 -3.74 -10.74
CA LYS A 117 -16.59 -4.94 -11.46
C LYS A 117 -17.12 -4.58 -12.85
N ASP A 118 -18.03 -3.60 -12.92
CA ASP A 118 -18.62 -3.15 -14.19
C ASP A 118 -17.58 -2.52 -15.12
N TYR A 119 -16.56 -1.85 -14.57
CA TYR A 119 -15.43 -1.34 -15.35
C TYR A 119 -14.60 -2.47 -15.95
N LEU A 120 -14.26 -3.49 -15.16
CA LEU A 120 -13.46 -4.63 -15.61
C LEU A 120 -14.19 -5.48 -16.66
N GLU A 121 -15.50 -5.67 -16.53
CA GLU A 121 -16.33 -6.43 -17.48
C GLU A 121 -16.42 -5.76 -18.87
N LYS A 122 -16.12 -4.46 -18.96
CA LYS A 122 -16.11 -3.70 -20.23
C LYS A 122 -14.76 -3.74 -20.94
N LEU A 123 -13.72 -4.31 -20.34
CA LEU A 123 -12.40 -4.43 -20.97
C LEU A 123 -12.43 -5.50 -22.06
N GLU A 124 -12.15 -5.12 -23.30
CA GLU A 124 -12.19 -6.05 -24.44
C GLU A 124 -10.95 -6.98 -24.49
N ASP A 125 -9.84 -6.57 -23.88
CA ASP A 125 -8.55 -7.28 -23.95
C ASP A 125 -8.36 -8.33 -22.85
N ARG A 126 -9.30 -8.44 -21.89
CA ARG A 126 -9.15 -9.23 -20.66
C ARG A 126 -10.47 -9.83 -20.22
N ASN A 127 -10.42 -11.05 -19.70
CA ASN A 127 -11.60 -11.75 -19.18
C ASN A 127 -11.38 -12.20 -17.75
N PHE A 128 -12.46 -12.31 -16.99
CA PHE A 128 -12.45 -12.85 -15.64
C PHE A 128 -12.05 -14.34 -15.65
N ASP A 129 -10.99 -14.68 -14.92
CA ASP A 129 -10.62 -16.07 -14.64
C ASP A 129 -11.06 -16.47 -13.21
N GLU A 130 -12.16 -17.22 -13.15
CA GLU A 130 -12.75 -17.70 -11.89
C GLU A 130 -11.78 -18.55 -11.07
N LYS A 131 -10.96 -19.37 -11.74
CA LYS A 131 -9.99 -20.24 -11.07
C LYS A 131 -8.92 -19.39 -10.41
N ILE A 132 -8.34 -18.44 -11.14
CA ILE A 132 -7.33 -17.50 -10.59
C ILE A 132 -7.92 -16.68 -9.45
N TYR A 133 -9.18 -16.24 -9.55
CA TYR A 133 -9.85 -15.49 -8.50
C TYR A 133 -9.90 -16.27 -7.18
N PHE A 134 -10.44 -17.48 -7.19
CA PHE A 134 -10.54 -18.30 -5.97
C PHE A 134 -9.19 -18.77 -5.44
N GLU A 135 -8.21 -19.05 -6.32
CA GLU A 135 -6.84 -19.33 -5.90
C GLU A 135 -6.20 -18.11 -5.22
N SER A 136 -6.40 -16.92 -5.77
CA SER A 136 -5.88 -15.66 -5.20
C SER A 136 -6.49 -15.36 -3.84
N LEU A 137 -7.80 -15.57 -3.67
CA LEU A 137 -8.46 -15.43 -2.36
C LEU A 137 -7.84 -16.34 -1.29
N LYS A 138 -7.61 -17.62 -1.62
CA LYS A 138 -6.98 -18.57 -0.69
C LYS A 138 -5.56 -18.15 -0.31
N LYS A 139 -4.78 -17.65 -1.28
CA LYS A 139 -3.41 -17.17 -1.03
C LYS A 139 -3.39 -15.91 -0.18
N ILE A 140 -4.28 -14.96 -0.43
CA ILE A 140 -4.44 -13.75 0.40
C ILE A 140 -4.86 -14.12 1.82
N GLU A 141 -5.79 -15.06 1.99
CA GLU A 141 -6.16 -15.58 3.31
C GLU A 141 -4.97 -16.20 4.04
N LYS A 142 -4.14 -16.98 3.32
CA LYS A 142 -2.91 -17.56 3.87
C LYS A 142 -1.91 -16.50 4.30
N ILE A 143 -1.68 -15.47 3.48
CA ILE A 143 -0.84 -14.31 3.80
C ILE A 143 -1.33 -13.64 5.09
N ASN A 144 -2.64 -13.37 5.17
CA ASN A 144 -3.25 -12.77 6.36
C ASN A 144 -3.10 -13.65 7.60
N GLN A 145 -3.19 -14.97 7.47
CA GLN A 145 -2.94 -15.88 8.59
C GLN A 145 -1.47 -15.84 9.05
N ILE A 146 -0.51 -15.79 8.13
CA ILE A 146 0.92 -15.68 8.49
C ILE A 146 1.20 -14.36 9.22
N LEU A 147 0.64 -13.25 8.74
CA LEU A 147 0.75 -11.94 9.39
C LEU A 147 0.11 -11.95 10.79
N ARG A 148 -1.03 -12.61 10.98
CA ARG A 148 -1.64 -12.82 12.32
C ARG A 148 -0.74 -13.65 13.24
N ASP A 149 -0.11 -14.70 12.74
CA ASP A 149 0.82 -15.50 13.55
C ASP A 149 2.06 -14.69 13.96
N LEU A 150 2.58 -13.86 13.05
CA LEU A 150 3.67 -12.91 13.34
C LEU A 150 3.23 -11.84 14.35
N GLN A 151 1.98 -11.38 14.30
CA GLN A 151 1.45 -10.47 15.31
C GLN A 151 1.51 -11.08 16.72
N GLU A 152 1.39 -12.40 16.86
CA GLU A 152 1.49 -13.11 18.13
C GLU A 152 2.94 -13.53 18.50
N SER A 153 3.93 -13.21 17.67
CA SER A 153 5.35 -13.53 17.88
C SER A 153 6.11 -12.38 18.55
N ASP A 154 7.40 -12.60 18.80
CA ASP A 154 8.35 -11.61 19.31
C ASP A 154 8.93 -10.64 18.26
N ILE A 155 8.33 -10.57 17.07
CA ILE A 155 8.63 -9.53 16.09
C ILE A 155 8.36 -8.12 16.65
N SER A 156 9.18 -7.13 16.33
CA SER A 156 8.93 -5.76 16.78
C SER A 156 7.70 -5.15 16.09
N GLY A 157 7.07 -4.16 16.73
CA GLY A 157 5.94 -3.43 16.13
C GLY A 157 6.32 -2.74 14.81
N THR A 158 7.48 -2.10 14.76
CA THR A 158 8.04 -1.47 13.56
C THR A 158 8.21 -2.46 12.42
N LEU A 159 8.86 -3.59 12.68
CA LEU A 159 9.12 -4.55 11.63
C LEU A 159 7.84 -5.23 11.15
N LEU A 160 6.93 -5.59 12.05
CA LEU A 160 5.62 -6.13 11.69
C LEU A 160 4.87 -5.17 10.76
N TYR A 161 4.87 -3.87 11.09
CA TYR A 161 4.20 -2.87 10.29
C TYR A 161 4.84 -2.68 8.90
N LYS A 162 6.17 -2.52 8.86
CA LYS A 162 6.90 -2.41 7.59
C LYS A 162 6.68 -3.65 6.72
N LEU A 163 6.64 -4.83 7.33
CA LEU A 163 6.37 -6.09 6.64
C LEU A 163 4.97 -6.10 6.04
N GLU A 164 3.91 -5.80 6.81
CA GLU A 164 2.53 -5.73 6.32
C GLU A 164 2.40 -4.80 5.08
N PHE A 165 3.18 -3.72 5.04
CA PHE A 165 3.19 -2.80 3.90
C PHE A 165 4.05 -3.29 2.71
N TYR A 166 5.32 -3.60 2.95
CA TYR A 166 6.28 -3.79 1.85
C TYR A 166 6.10 -5.11 1.09
N ILE A 167 5.49 -6.14 1.69
CA ILE A 167 5.20 -7.39 0.96
C ILE A 167 4.25 -7.16 -0.23
N ARG A 168 3.47 -6.07 -0.21
CA ARG A 168 2.54 -5.72 -1.31
C ARG A 168 3.26 -5.33 -2.60
N PHE A 169 4.58 -5.11 -2.54
CA PHE A 169 5.41 -4.84 -3.72
C PHE A 169 5.96 -6.12 -4.38
N ILE A 170 5.83 -7.29 -3.75
CA ILE A 170 6.10 -8.56 -4.42
C ILE A 170 4.88 -8.87 -5.30
N LYS A 171 4.98 -8.95 -6.63
CA LYS A 171 3.77 -9.11 -7.46
C LYS A 171 3.09 -10.48 -7.35
N ASN A 172 3.87 -11.55 -7.16
CA ASN A 172 3.37 -12.92 -7.11
C ASN A 172 2.97 -13.31 -5.67
N LEU A 173 1.77 -13.87 -5.50
CA LEU A 173 1.25 -14.25 -4.19
C LEU A 173 1.98 -15.45 -3.55
N ASP A 174 2.51 -16.39 -4.33
CA ASP A 174 3.30 -17.52 -3.82
C ASP A 174 4.68 -17.05 -3.34
N ASP A 175 5.29 -16.11 -4.05
CA ASP A 175 6.54 -15.47 -3.63
C ASP A 175 6.32 -14.67 -2.33
N ARG A 176 5.20 -13.94 -2.21
CA ARG A 176 4.79 -13.29 -0.95
C ARG A 176 4.69 -14.29 0.20
N ILE A 177 4.03 -15.42 -0.03
CA ILE A 177 3.87 -16.47 0.99
C ILE A 177 5.23 -17.03 1.40
N SER A 178 6.08 -17.36 0.43
CA SER A 178 7.42 -17.94 0.68
C SER A 178 8.27 -16.96 1.49
N PHE A 179 8.33 -15.70 1.07
CA PHE A 179 9.02 -14.63 1.80
C PHE A 179 8.52 -14.49 3.25
N LEU A 180 7.21 -14.50 3.45
CA LEU A 180 6.62 -14.39 4.79
C LEU A 180 6.91 -15.62 5.67
N LEU A 181 6.96 -16.83 5.10
CA LEU A 181 7.30 -18.04 5.83
C LEU A 181 8.78 -18.01 6.28
N ASP A 182 9.67 -17.53 5.41
CA ASP A 182 11.08 -17.35 5.76
C ASP A 182 11.24 -16.37 6.92
N ILE A 183 10.60 -15.20 6.84
CA ILE A 183 10.58 -14.22 7.94
C ILE A 183 9.99 -14.85 9.21
N LYS A 184 8.85 -15.54 9.12
CA LYS A 184 8.21 -16.19 10.26
C LYS A 184 9.11 -17.19 10.96
N SER A 185 10.00 -17.88 10.24
CA SER A 185 10.94 -18.83 10.82
C SER A 185 11.96 -18.18 11.77
N GLU A 186 12.22 -16.88 11.62
CA GLU A 186 13.14 -16.11 12.46
C GLU A 186 12.50 -15.66 13.80
N TYR A 187 11.18 -15.77 13.96
CA TYR A 187 10.44 -15.29 15.14
C TYR A 187 9.68 -16.38 15.89
N LYS A 188 9.63 -16.27 17.22
CA LYS A 188 8.98 -17.26 18.09
C LYS A 188 7.59 -16.81 18.49
N LYS A 189 6.60 -17.68 18.33
CA LYS A 189 5.24 -17.45 18.84
C LYS A 189 5.27 -17.32 20.36
N LYS A 190 4.81 -16.18 20.90
CA LYS A 190 4.77 -15.89 22.34
C LYS A 190 3.39 -15.42 22.82
N ASN A 191 2.38 -15.47 21.94
CA ASN A 191 1.01 -14.98 22.20
C ASN A 191 1.01 -13.53 22.72
N ILE A 192 1.88 -12.69 22.13
CA ILE A 192 2.04 -11.30 22.57
C ILE A 192 0.76 -10.53 22.32
N LYS A 193 0.24 -9.87 23.37
CA LYS A 193 -0.82 -8.86 23.23
C LYS A 193 -0.18 -7.55 22.83
N ARG A 194 -0.67 -6.94 21.75
CA ARG A 194 -0.18 -5.68 21.21
C ARG A 194 -1.16 -4.55 21.47
N LYS A 195 -0.66 -3.41 21.92
CA LYS A 195 -1.42 -2.16 21.95
C LYS A 195 -1.72 -1.72 20.53
N ILE A 196 -2.97 -1.40 20.25
CA ILE A 196 -3.38 -0.88 18.94
C ILE A 196 -3.14 0.62 18.90
N ILE A 197 -2.38 1.06 17.90
CA ILE A 197 -2.16 2.47 17.59
C ILE A 197 -2.89 2.77 16.31
N LYS A 198 -3.73 3.80 16.32
CA LYS A 198 -4.56 4.16 15.18
C LYS A 198 -3.90 5.30 14.41
N ALA A 199 -3.77 5.13 13.10
CA ALA A 199 -3.27 6.17 12.21
C ALA A 199 -4.10 6.24 10.93
N THR A 200 -4.18 7.42 10.30
CA THR A 200 -4.96 7.57 9.06
C THR A 200 -4.27 6.97 7.84
N CYS A 201 -2.98 7.25 7.70
CA CYS A 201 -2.13 6.79 6.61
C CYS A 201 -0.85 6.22 7.24
N PRO A 202 -0.86 4.97 7.70
CA PRO A 202 0.16 4.48 8.63
C PRO A 202 1.58 4.36 8.04
N PHE A 203 1.76 4.50 6.72
CA PHE A 203 2.95 4.07 5.96
C PHE A 203 4.26 4.75 6.36
N ALA A 204 4.21 5.99 6.83
CA ALA A 204 5.38 6.74 7.31
C ALA A 204 5.33 7.01 8.83
N VAL A 205 4.42 6.34 9.54
CA VAL A 205 4.14 6.61 10.96
C VAL A 205 4.96 5.70 11.87
N SER A 206 5.38 4.53 11.38
CA SER A 206 6.09 3.54 12.21
C SER A 206 7.39 4.07 12.82
N ASP A 207 8.23 4.75 12.04
CA ASP A 207 9.50 5.29 12.54
C ASP A 207 9.32 6.42 13.56
N ILE A 208 8.18 7.14 13.50
CA ILE A 208 7.84 8.20 14.47
C ILE A 208 7.23 7.59 15.75
N ILE A 209 6.41 6.56 15.59
CA ILE A 209 5.79 5.83 16.70
C ILE A 209 6.85 5.10 17.53
N ASP A 210 7.81 4.45 16.89
CA ASP A 210 8.83 3.61 17.55
C ASP A 210 9.67 4.42 18.55
N LYS A 211 9.97 5.68 18.21
CA LYS A 211 10.69 6.61 19.10
C LYS A 211 9.96 6.89 20.43
N ASN A 212 8.66 6.60 20.52
CA ASN A 212 7.80 7.07 21.60
C ASN A 212 7.09 5.95 22.38
N ILE A 213 7.34 4.66 22.07
CA ILE A 213 6.59 3.54 22.66
C ILE A 213 7.51 2.38 23.05
N CYS A 214 7.56 2.09 24.35
CA CYS A 214 8.35 0.98 24.92
C CYS A 214 7.61 -0.37 24.93
N GLU A 215 6.33 -0.40 24.57
CA GLU A 215 5.46 -1.59 24.63
C GLU A 215 5.37 -2.30 23.27
N ASN A 216 4.92 -3.57 23.27
CA ASN A 216 4.56 -4.25 22.03
C ASN A 216 3.32 -3.60 21.41
N TYR A 217 3.43 -3.14 20.17
CA TYR A 217 2.33 -2.46 19.48
C TYR A 217 2.07 -3.01 18.08
N LYS A 218 0.89 -2.66 17.55
CA LYS A 218 0.49 -2.78 16.15
C LYS A 218 -0.13 -1.46 15.69
N ILE A 219 0.21 -1.04 14.48
CA ILE A 219 -0.41 0.13 13.85
C ILE A 219 -1.59 -0.34 12.99
N SER A 220 -2.71 0.36 13.08
CA SER A 220 -3.92 0.07 12.31
C SER A 220 -4.47 1.33 11.64
N LYS A 221 -4.97 1.18 10.41
CA LYS A 221 -5.62 2.26 9.66
C LYS A 221 -6.96 2.61 10.31
N SER A 222 -7.23 3.88 10.61
CA SER A 222 -8.48 4.32 11.27
C SER A 222 -8.92 5.73 10.90
N LYS A 223 -10.23 5.97 10.78
CA LYS A 223 -10.82 7.30 10.61
C LYS A 223 -10.91 8.09 11.93
N ASN A 224 -10.70 7.42 13.08
CA ASN A 224 -10.56 8.04 14.40
C ASN A 224 -9.14 7.78 14.94
N PRO A 225 -8.13 8.43 14.36
CA PRO A 225 -6.71 8.16 14.59
C PRO A 225 -6.15 8.79 15.88
N ASP A 226 -5.11 8.16 16.43
CA ASP A 226 -4.21 8.81 17.39
C ASP A 226 -3.22 9.72 16.64
N PHE A 227 -2.86 9.33 15.40
CA PHE A 227 -1.91 10.03 14.52
C PHE A 227 -2.51 10.36 13.14
N ALA A 228 -2.41 11.62 12.73
CA ALA A 228 -2.71 12.05 11.36
C ALA A 228 -1.67 13.04 10.83
N PHE A 229 -1.61 13.20 9.52
CA PHE A 229 -0.76 14.21 8.90
C PHE A 229 -1.39 15.60 9.01
N LYS A 230 -0.55 16.64 9.02
CA LYS A 230 -1.00 18.03 8.87
C LYS A 230 -1.93 18.14 7.66
N ASN A 231 -3.01 18.91 7.78
CA ASN A 231 -4.05 19.09 6.74
C ASN A 231 -4.83 17.81 6.36
N CYS A 232 -4.78 16.75 7.18
CA CYS A 232 -5.66 15.59 7.03
C CYS A 232 -7.12 15.99 7.30
N ILE A 233 -8.06 15.26 6.66
CA ILE A 233 -9.50 15.44 6.88
C ILE A 233 -10.02 14.80 8.17
N TYR A 234 -9.19 13.98 8.82
CA TYR A 234 -9.49 13.34 10.09
C TYR A 234 -8.68 14.01 11.18
N GLU A 235 -9.36 14.41 12.25
CA GLU A 235 -8.71 14.98 13.43
C GLU A 235 -7.96 13.89 14.21
N ALA A 236 -6.83 14.26 14.79
CA ALA A 236 -5.98 13.37 15.58
C ALA A 236 -5.33 14.13 16.72
N GLU A 237 -4.97 13.42 17.78
CA GLU A 237 -4.23 14.00 18.92
C GLU A 237 -2.82 14.43 18.52
N LYS A 238 -2.16 13.64 17.66
CA LYS A 238 -0.79 13.90 17.21
C LYS A 238 -0.77 14.16 15.71
N ILE A 239 -0.15 15.29 15.34
CA ILE A 239 -0.01 15.73 13.96
C ILE A 239 1.40 15.45 13.46
N LEU A 240 1.49 14.89 12.27
CA LEU A 240 2.72 14.48 11.60
C LEU A 240 2.98 15.29 10.33
N THR A 241 4.25 15.40 9.97
CA THR A 241 4.70 15.84 8.64
C THR A 241 5.85 14.94 8.20
N TYR A 242 6.09 14.83 6.90
CA TYR A 242 7.36 14.28 6.41
C TYR A 242 8.50 15.20 6.81
N GLU A 243 9.62 14.63 7.23
CA GLU A 243 10.85 15.38 7.42
C GLU A 243 11.33 15.82 6.03
N GLU A 244 11.39 17.12 5.77
CA GLU A 244 12.04 17.67 4.56
C GLU A 244 13.55 17.56 4.76
N ILE A 245 14.26 17.07 3.74
CA ILE A 245 15.70 16.75 3.79
C ILE A 245 16.51 17.89 3.18
#